data_AF-A0A511B617-F1
#
_entry.id   AF-A0A511B617-F1
#
_cell.length_a   1.000
_cell.length_b   1.000
_cell.length_c   1.000
_cell.angle_alpha   90.00
_cell.angle_beta   90.00
_cell.angle_gamma   90.00
#
_symmetry.space_group_name_H-M   'P 1'
#
loop_
_entity.id
_entity.type
_entity.pdbx_description
1 polymer ?
#
loop_
_entity_poly.entity_id
_entity_poly.type
_entity_poly.pdbx_seq_one_letter_code
_entity_poly.pdbx_strand_id
1 'polypeptide(L)'
;MCSRCDDPNHIVASFDRRNLLIGSAGLAATGLIAGAAAAKTTVMTSDLGPTTASAWAATDKSSFVPMKIQRRALGPNDVQMEILYSGICHSDIHMVREEWMPAHYPMVPGHEIIGRVTAVGPKVTKFRIGDIGGVGCMVDSCGYCVECLADREHACLNGMTLTYASPDKISGGITQGGYSTGVVVTEKFVIRIPPGVNLAGMAPLLCAGITTFSPLQHWKASRGMRIGVIGLGGGWGTWRSSLL
;
A
#
# COMPACT_ATOMS: atom_id res chain seq x y z
N MET A 1 -28.44 -11.68 -8.60
CA MET A 1 -28.10 -10.77 -9.73
C MET A 1 -27.55 -9.48 -9.16
N CYS A 2 -26.28 -9.20 -9.42
CA CYS A 2 -25.69 -7.91 -9.09
C CYS A 2 -26.25 -6.86 -10.06
N SER A 3 -26.83 -5.76 -9.56
CA SER A 3 -27.34 -4.67 -10.42
C SER A 3 -26.24 -3.90 -11.17
N ARG A 4 -24.97 -4.33 -11.05
CA ARG A 4 -23.79 -3.68 -11.63
C ARG A 4 -23.08 -4.54 -12.69
N CYS A 5 -23.49 -5.79 -12.88
CA CYS A 5 -23.05 -6.59 -14.03
C CYS A 5 -24.06 -7.71 -14.35
N ASP A 6 -24.31 -7.92 -15.65
CA ASP A 6 -25.19 -8.95 -16.21
C ASP A 6 -24.57 -10.38 -16.14
N ASP A 7 -23.91 -10.71 -15.03
CA ASP A 7 -23.38 -12.06 -14.79
C ASP A 7 -24.29 -12.82 -13.80
N PRO A 8 -24.97 -13.89 -14.25
CA PRO A 8 -25.87 -14.69 -13.42
C PRO A 8 -25.15 -15.52 -12.34
N ASN A 9 -23.83 -15.73 -12.47
CA ASN A 9 -23.00 -16.47 -11.50
C ASN A 9 -22.27 -15.55 -10.52
N HIS A 10 -22.48 -14.23 -10.60
CA HIS A 10 -21.82 -13.28 -9.73
C HIS A 10 -22.28 -13.43 -8.27
N ILE A 11 -21.41 -14.03 -7.46
CA ILE A 11 -21.48 -13.97 -6.01
C ILE A 11 -21.02 -12.56 -5.60
N VAL A 12 -21.99 -11.68 -5.36
CA VAL A 12 -21.73 -10.35 -4.78
C VAL A 12 -20.97 -10.57 -3.47
N ALA A 13 -19.74 -10.05 -3.38
CA ALA A 13 -19.04 -10.03 -2.11
C ALA A 13 -19.95 -9.32 -1.09
N SER A 14 -20.38 -10.02 -0.06
CA SER A 14 -21.32 -9.49 0.93
C SER A 14 -20.73 -8.22 1.57
N PHE A 15 -21.55 -7.17 1.64
CA PHE A 15 -21.40 -5.95 2.44
C PHE A 15 -19.96 -5.58 2.85
N ASP A 16 -19.38 -4.71 2.02
CA ASP A 16 -18.26 -3.79 2.31
C ASP A 16 -17.15 -4.33 3.23
N ARG A 17 -16.17 -5.02 2.64
CA ARG A 17 -14.91 -5.40 3.33
C ARG A 17 -14.19 -4.19 3.94
N ARG A 18 -14.49 -2.94 3.53
CA ARG A 18 -13.89 -1.72 4.08
C ARG A 18 -14.57 -1.20 5.36
N ASN A 19 -15.74 -1.74 5.76
CA ASN A 19 -16.45 -1.31 6.98
C ASN A 19 -16.13 -2.13 8.25
N LEU A 20 -15.16 -3.03 8.21
CA LEU A 20 -14.70 -3.72 9.40
C LEU A 20 -13.71 -2.83 10.16
N LEU A 21 -14.19 -1.81 10.89
CA LEU A 21 -13.54 -1.12 12.04
C LEU A 21 -14.35 0.12 12.47
N ILE A 22 -15.57 -0.09 13.00
CA ILE A 22 -16.20 0.88 13.92
C ILE A 22 -16.77 0.05 15.07
N GLY A 23 -16.01 -0.10 16.14
CA GLY A 23 -16.47 -0.87 17.29
C GLY A 23 -15.39 -1.14 18.32
N SER A 24 -14.89 -0.08 18.95
CA SER A 24 -14.42 -0.03 20.36
C SER A 24 -13.32 1.03 20.55
N ALA A 25 -13.71 2.30 20.63
CA ALA A 25 -12.88 3.35 21.24
C ALA A 25 -13.81 4.41 21.83
N GLY A 26 -14.59 4.01 22.83
CA GLY A 26 -15.37 4.90 23.67
C GLY A 26 -14.56 5.31 24.91
N LEU A 27 -14.49 6.63 25.12
CA LEU A 27 -14.11 7.36 26.33
C LEU A 27 -12.64 7.27 26.82
N ALA A 28 -11.89 8.35 26.61
CA ALA A 28 -11.69 9.42 27.60
C ALA A 28 -10.42 10.24 27.29
N ALA A 29 -10.56 11.54 27.03
CA ALA A 29 -9.58 12.56 27.41
C ALA A 29 -10.12 13.96 27.09
N THR A 30 -10.64 14.61 28.12
CA THR A 30 -10.92 16.06 28.15
C THR A 30 -9.62 16.86 28.11
N GLY A 31 -9.58 17.81 27.18
CA GLY A 31 -9.05 19.17 27.31
C GLY A 31 -7.65 19.40 27.89
N LEU A 32 -6.70 19.76 27.01
CA LEU A 32 -5.64 20.72 27.30
C LEU A 32 -5.42 21.57 26.06
N ILE A 33 -5.83 22.84 26.14
CA ILE A 33 -5.60 23.87 25.13
C ILE A 33 -4.14 24.30 25.28
N ALA A 34 -3.28 23.90 24.35
CA ALA A 34 -1.96 24.50 24.17
C ALA A 34 -1.96 25.21 22.81
N GLY A 35 -1.75 26.53 22.85
CA GLY A 35 -1.67 27.37 21.66
C GLY A 35 -0.52 26.95 20.76
N ALA A 36 -0.83 26.51 19.55
CA ALA A 36 0.15 26.35 18.49
C ALA A 36 0.19 27.63 17.67
N ALA A 37 1.36 28.27 17.62
CA ALA A 37 1.65 29.32 16.67
C ALA A 37 1.40 28.80 15.25
N ALA A 38 0.57 29.52 14.49
CA ALA A 38 0.30 29.20 13.09
C ALA A 38 1.57 29.43 12.26
N ALA A 39 2.35 28.38 12.08
CA ALA A 39 3.29 28.33 10.96
C ALA A 39 2.46 28.39 9.68
N LYS A 40 2.73 29.36 8.81
CA LYS A 40 2.14 29.45 7.48
C LYS A 40 2.53 28.21 6.69
N THR A 41 1.71 27.17 6.72
CA THR A 41 1.77 26.07 5.77
C THR A 41 1.29 26.62 4.45
N THR A 42 2.22 26.96 3.57
CA THR A 42 1.91 27.22 2.17
C THR A 42 1.30 25.94 1.61
N VAL A 43 -0.02 25.93 1.48
CA VAL A 43 -0.78 24.83 0.91
C VAL A 43 -0.43 24.80 -0.58
N MET A 44 0.58 24.01 -0.95
CA MET A 44 0.86 23.65 -2.33
C MET A 44 -0.27 22.73 -2.78
N THR A 45 -1.33 23.32 -3.32
CA THR A 45 -2.43 22.60 -3.96
C THR A 45 -2.24 22.66 -5.47
N SER A 46 -2.36 21.47 -6.07
CA SER A 46 -2.44 21.18 -7.51
C SER A 46 -1.22 21.53 -8.38
N ASP A 47 -0.81 20.56 -9.19
CA ASP A 47 0.26 20.59 -10.21
C ASP A 47 1.71 20.59 -9.71
N LEU A 48 2.03 19.67 -8.80
CA LEU A 48 3.43 19.26 -8.63
C LEU A 48 3.86 18.44 -9.84
N GLY A 49 4.79 18.99 -10.62
CA GLY A 49 5.46 18.27 -11.70
C GLY A 49 6.23 17.03 -11.21
N PRO A 50 6.88 16.29 -12.11
CA PRO A 50 7.71 15.16 -11.73
C PRO A 50 8.74 15.55 -10.66
N THR A 51 8.97 14.64 -9.71
CA THR A 51 9.91 14.88 -8.59
C THR A 51 11.04 13.86 -8.62
N THR A 52 12.21 14.26 -8.15
CA THR A 52 13.35 13.32 -8.04
C THR A 52 13.44 12.75 -6.63
N ALA A 53 13.59 11.43 -6.52
CA ALA A 53 13.81 10.73 -5.26
C ALA A 53 15.19 10.07 -5.23
N SER A 54 15.84 10.06 -4.06
CA SER A 54 16.99 9.19 -3.83
C SER A 54 16.49 7.77 -3.61
N ALA A 55 17.19 6.77 -4.12
CA ALA A 55 16.81 5.37 -4.00
C ALA A 55 18.03 4.46 -3.87
N TRP A 56 17.80 3.25 -3.35
CA TRP A 56 18.71 2.12 -3.48
C TRP A 56 18.14 1.17 -4.52
N ALA A 57 18.86 0.96 -5.61
CA ALA A 57 18.43 0.11 -6.70
C ALA A 57 19.36 -1.06 -6.89
N ALA A 58 18.78 -2.22 -7.18
CA ALA A 58 19.48 -3.33 -7.75
C ALA A 58 19.85 -3.01 -9.20
N THR A 59 21.11 -3.26 -9.57
CA THR A 59 21.61 -3.18 -10.96
C THR A 59 21.93 -4.56 -11.54
N ASP A 60 21.99 -5.56 -10.67
CA ASP A 60 22.19 -6.98 -10.97
C ASP A 60 21.55 -7.81 -9.85
N LYS A 61 21.76 -9.14 -9.87
CA LYS A 61 21.15 -10.11 -8.94
C LYS A 61 21.64 -10.03 -7.49
N SER A 62 22.62 -9.18 -7.20
CA SER A 62 23.37 -9.21 -5.93
C SER A 62 23.77 -7.84 -5.38
N SER A 63 23.76 -6.79 -6.19
CA SER A 63 24.30 -5.48 -5.84
C SER A 63 23.22 -4.41 -5.77
N PHE A 64 23.24 -3.61 -4.71
CA PHE A 64 22.45 -2.38 -4.59
C PHE A 64 23.36 -1.16 -4.65
N VAL A 65 22.97 -0.16 -5.44
CA VAL A 65 23.68 1.11 -5.55
C VAL A 65 22.73 2.28 -5.26
N PRO A 66 23.24 3.37 -4.66
CA PRO A 66 22.47 4.59 -4.53
C PRO A 66 22.24 5.19 -5.93
N MET A 67 21.00 5.60 -6.21
CA MET A 67 20.64 6.27 -7.46
C MET A 67 19.60 7.36 -7.25
N LYS A 68 19.35 8.13 -8.31
CA LYS A 68 18.22 9.05 -8.40
C LYS A 68 17.18 8.49 -9.37
N ILE A 69 15.93 8.43 -8.95
CA ILE A 69 14.80 8.04 -9.79
C ILE A 69 13.86 9.22 -9.99
N GLN A 70 13.16 9.25 -11.12
CA GLN A 70 12.09 10.20 -11.35
C GLN A 70 10.76 9.60 -10.91
N ARG A 71 10.02 10.34 -10.09
CA ARG A 71 8.63 10.09 -9.76
C ARG A 71 7.76 10.93 -10.69
N ARG A 72 6.69 10.32 -11.18
CA ARG A 72 5.71 11.00 -12.03
C ARG A 72 5.11 12.22 -11.33
N ALA A 73 4.56 13.14 -12.14
CA ALA A 73 3.81 14.28 -11.64
C ALA A 73 2.62 13.81 -10.78
N LEU A 74 2.24 14.66 -9.83
CA LEU A 74 1.08 14.44 -8.97
C LEU A 74 -0.20 14.60 -9.81
N GLY A 75 -0.88 13.49 -10.06
CA GLY A 75 -2.15 13.51 -10.77
C GLY A 75 -3.35 13.84 -9.86
N PRO A 76 -4.55 13.99 -10.43
CA PRO A 76 -5.72 14.47 -9.70
C PRO A 76 -6.13 13.62 -8.50
N ASN A 77 -5.98 12.29 -8.60
CA ASN A 77 -6.38 11.33 -7.55
C ASN A 77 -5.17 10.80 -6.77
N ASP A 78 -4.00 11.42 -6.90
CA ASP A 78 -2.76 10.89 -6.35
C ASP A 78 -2.38 11.52 -5.02
N VAL A 79 -1.67 10.74 -4.23
CA VAL A 79 -1.04 11.14 -2.99
C VAL A 79 0.46 11.03 -3.19
N GLN A 80 1.19 12.10 -2.89
CA GLN A 80 2.64 12.07 -2.77
C GLN A 80 3.03 11.89 -1.32
N MET A 81 3.96 10.98 -1.07
CA MET A 81 4.43 10.64 0.27
C MET A 81 5.95 10.71 0.35
N GLU A 82 6.44 11.29 1.44
CA GLU A 82 7.79 11.03 1.95
C GLU A 82 7.79 9.64 2.60
N ILE A 83 8.69 8.76 2.17
CA ILE A 83 8.78 7.42 2.74
C ILE A 83 9.55 7.48 4.06
N LEU A 84 8.92 6.98 5.12
CA LEU A 84 9.51 6.90 6.46
C LEU A 84 10.11 5.52 6.72
N TYR A 85 9.41 4.47 6.29
CA TYR A 85 9.83 3.08 6.42
C TYR A 85 9.45 2.29 5.17
N SER A 86 10.31 1.35 4.78
CA SER A 86 9.96 0.28 3.84
C SER A 86 10.39 -1.04 4.46
N GLY A 87 9.48 -1.99 4.57
CA GLY A 87 9.82 -3.35 4.97
C GLY A 87 10.58 -4.10 3.88
N ILE A 88 11.25 -5.19 4.27
CA ILE A 88 11.98 -6.09 3.39
C ILE A 88 11.28 -7.44 3.44
N CYS A 89 10.83 -7.92 2.29
CA CYS A 89 10.20 -9.22 2.16
C CYS A 89 11.01 -10.12 1.22
N HIS A 90 10.88 -11.44 1.35
CA HIS A 90 11.54 -12.40 0.46
C HIS A 90 11.15 -12.18 -1.02
N SER A 91 9.95 -11.66 -1.29
CA SER A 91 9.55 -11.27 -2.64
C SER A 91 10.53 -10.27 -3.27
N ASP A 92 11.08 -9.33 -2.49
CA ASP A 92 12.08 -8.37 -2.99
C ASP A 92 13.37 -9.09 -3.42
N ILE A 93 13.78 -10.11 -2.66
CA ILE A 93 14.95 -10.94 -2.96
C ILE A 93 14.71 -11.77 -4.22
N HIS A 94 13.56 -12.45 -4.32
CA HIS A 94 13.21 -13.27 -5.47
C HIS A 94 13.12 -12.45 -6.76
N MET A 95 12.55 -11.25 -6.69
CA MET A 95 12.45 -10.34 -7.84
C MET A 95 13.83 -9.85 -8.29
N VAL A 96 14.70 -9.45 -7.35
CA VAL A 96 16.07 -9.03 -7.67
C VAL A 96 16.89 -10.21 -8.21
N ARG A 97 16.69 -11.44 -7.75
CA ARG A 97 17.47 -12.59 -8.24
C ARG A 97 16.95 -13.20 -9.54
N GLU A 98 15.88 -12.65 -10.12
CA GLU A 98 15.19 -13.18 -11.30
C GLU A 98 14.62 -14.60 -11.07
N GLU A 99 14.25 -14.91 -9.83
CA GLU A 99 13.78 -16.26 -9.47
C GLU A 99 12.30 -16.48 -9.84
N TRP A 100 11.54 -15.41 -10.09
CA TRP A 100 10.15 -15.47 -10.53
C TRP A 100 9.97 -15.14 -12.01
N MET A 101 10.70 -14.13 -12.48
CA MET A 101 10.66 -13.63 -13.85
C MET A 101 11.94 -12.86 -14.15
N PRO A 102 12.30 -12.66 -15.43
CA PRO A 102 13.39 -11.76 -15.79
C PRO A 102 13.20 -10.37 -15.16
N ALA A 103 14.24 -9.84 -14.54
CA ALA A 103 14.23 -8.55 -13.87
C ALA A 103 14.39 -7.41 -14.87
N HIS A 104 13.79 -6.27 -14.55
CA HIS A 104 14.03 -5.01 -15.24
C HIS A 104 14.96 -4.14 -14.37
N TYR A 105 16.26 -4.14 -14.69
CA TYR A 105 17.22 -3.24 -14.04
C TYR A 105 17.32 -1.88 -14.74
N PRO A 106 17.62 -0.80 -14.00
CA PRO A 106 17.72 -0.74 -12.54
C PRO A 106 16.35 -0.91 -11.87
N MET A 107 16.32 -1.67 -10.78
CA MET A 107 15.11 -1.98 -10.02
C MET A 107 15.24 -1.42 -8.61
N VAL A 108 14.30 -0.59 -8.17
CA VAL A 108 14.13 -0.21 -6.77
C VAL A 108 13.04 -1.12 -6.18
N PRO A 109 13.36 -2.10 -5.31
CA PRO A 109 12.37 -2.95 -4.66
C PRO A 109 11.66 -2.22 -3.51
N GLY A 110 10.86 -2.98 -2.76
CA GLY A 110 10.13 -2.51 -1.58
C GLY A 110 8.65 -2.28 -1.89
N HIS A 111 7.80 -3.05 -1.21
CA HIS A 111 6.34 -3.03 -1.38
C HIS A 111 5.60 -3.04 -0.03
N GLU A 112 6.28 -2.60 1.01
CA GLU A 112 5.81 -2.54 2.40
C GLU A 112 6.06 -1.12 2.93
N ILE A 113 5.43 -0.12 2.30
CA ILE A 113 5.81 1.29 2.46
C ILE A 113 4.94 1.96 3.51
N ILE A 114 5.56 2.67 4.45
CA ILE A 114 4.90 3.62 5.35
C ILE A 114 5.48 5.01 5.08
N GLY A 115 4.62 5.99 4.89
CA GLY A 115 5.05 7.35 4.56
C GLY A 115 4.13 8.43 5.07
N ARG A 116 4.65 9.66 5.05
CA ARG A 116 3.92 10.88 5.39
C ARG A 116 3.46 11.55 4.12
N VAL A 117 2.17 11.88 4.04
CA VAL A 117 1.60 12.61 2.90
C VAL A 117 2.19 14.02 2.86
N THR A 118 2.84 14.37 1.76
CA THR A 118 3.44 15.68 1.52
C THR A 118 2.66 16.52 0.52
N ALA A 119 1.90 15.90 -0.38
CA ALA A 119 0.96 16.56 -1.28
C ALA A 119 -0.18 15.64 -1.69
N VAL A 120 -1.30 16.23 -2.11
CA VAL A 120 -2.49 15.51 -2.59
C VAL A 120 -3.02 16.17 -3.87
N GLY A 121 -3.49 15.35 -4.79
CA GLY A 121 -4.16 15.80 -6.00
C GLY A 121 -5.51 16.45 -5.69
N PRO A 122 -6.02 17.33 -6.56
CA PRO A 122 -7.27 18.09 -6.35
C PRO A 122 -8.54 17.24 -6.17
N LYS A 123 -8.53 15.96 -6.55
CA LYS A 123 -9.66 15.05 -6.42
C LYS A 123 -9.50 14.05 -5.27
N VAL A 124 -8.37 14.09 -4.55
CA VAL A 124 -8.15 13.25 -3.37
C VAL A 124 -9.09 13.64 -2.26
N THR A 125 -9.74 12.65 -1.66
CA THR A 125 -10.71 12.84 -0.57
C THR A 125 -10.33 12.09 0.70
N LYS A 126 -9.50 11.04 0.58
CA LYS A 126 -9.17 10.13 1.69
C LYS A 126 -8.00 10.60 2.53
N PHE A 127 -7.17 11.51 2.04
CA PHE A 127 -5.92 11.94 2.68
C PHE A 127 -5.76 13.45 2.67
N ARG A 128 -5.00 13.94 3.65
CA ARG A 128 -4.55 15.33 3.75
C ARG A 128 -3.04 15.36 3.99
N ILE A 129 -2.41 16.48 3.66
CA ILE A 129 -1.00 16.71 3.97
C ILE A 129 -0.76 16.49 5.48
N GLY A 130 0.27 15.72 5.81
CA GLY A 130 0.64 15.35 7.18
C GLY A 130 0.11 13.99 7.63
N ASP A 131 -0.93 13.44 6.98
CA ASP A 131 -1.44 12.09 7.28
C ASP A 131 -0.34 11.02 7.09
N ILE A 132 -0.45 9.91 7.82
CA ILE A 132 0.37 8.71 7.59
C ILE A 132 -0.39 7.73 6.72
N GLY A 133 0.21 7.39 5.58
CA GLY A 133 -0.28 6.41 4.63
C GLY A 133 0.62 5.17 4.56
N GLY A 134 0.03 4.06 4.15
CA GLY A 134 0.72 2.82 3.80
C GLY A 134 0.44 2.43 2.35
N VAL A 135 1.45 1.88 1.66
CA VAL A 135 1.32 1.35 0.29
C VAL A 135 1.85 -0.08 0.29
N GLY A 136 0.99 -1.02 -0.14
CA GLY A 136 1.31 -2.44 -0.18
C GLY A 136 1.89 -2.90 -1.52
N CYS A 137 1.51 -4.10 -1.96
CA CYS A 137 2.04 -4.75 -3.17
C CYS A 137 1.55 -4.18 -4.51
N MET A 138 0.53 -3.33 -4.49
CA MET A 138 -0.18 -2.85 -5.67
C MET A 138 -0.40 -1.35 -5.61
N VAL A 139 -0.29 -0.70 -6.77
CA VAL A 139 -0.42 0.76 -6.91
C VAL A 139 -1.45 1.18 -7.95
N ASP A 140 -1.93 0.26 -8.79
CA ASP A 140 -2.96 0.54 -9.79
C ASP A 140 -3.73 -0.74 -10.22
N SER A 141 -4.93 -0.55 -10.78
CA SER A 141 -5.76 -1.58 -11.42
C SER A 141 -6.72 -0.91 -12.41
N CYS A 142 -7.42 -1.66 -13.27
CA CYS A 142 -8.33 -1.02 -14.24
C CYS A 142 -9.51 -0.26 -13.62
N GLY A 143 -9.92 -0.61 -12.39
CA GLY A 143 -11.00 0.08 -11.68
C GLY A 143 -12.43 -0.17 -12.19
N TYR A 144 -12.61 -0.81 -13.35
CA TYR A 144 -13.93 -1.00 -13.97
C TYR A 144 -14.34 -2.46 -14.22
N CYS A 145 -13.42 -3.43 -14.17
CA CYS A 145 -13.79 -4.84 -14.35
C CYS A 145 -14.56 -5.38 -13.13
N VAL A 146 -15.27 -6.50 -13.30
CA VAL A 146 -16.08 -7.12 -12.24
C VAL A 146 -15.29 -7.34 -10.93
N GLU A 147 -14.03 -7.75 -11.04
CA GLU A 147 -13.14 -7.96 -9.89
C GLU A 147 -12.80 -6.64 -9.19
N CYS A 148 -12.46 -5.59 -9.94
CA CYS A 148 -12.21 -4.27 -9.38
C CYS A 148 -13.46 -3.64 -8.76
N LEU A 149 -14.64 -3.86 -9.34
CA LEU A 149 -15.92 -3.37 -8.81
C LEU A 149 -16.38 -4.15 -7.57
N ALA A 150 -15.84 -5.35 -7.35
CA ALA A 150 -16.07 -6.19 -6.18
C ALA A 150 -14.99 -6.04 -5.09
N ASP A 151 -14.16 -4.98 -5.15
CA ASP A 151 -13.02 -4.74 -4.25
C ASP A 151 -12.00 -5.91 -4.21
N ARG A 152 -11.81 -6.55 -5.37
CA ARG A 152 -10.80 -7.59 -5.62
C ARG A 152 -9.81 -7.12 -6.68
N GLU A 153 -9.25 -5.93 -6.49
CA GLU A 153 -8.29 -5.34 -7.43
C GLU A 153 -7.05 -6.23 -7.66
N HIS A 154 -6.72 -7.12 -6.72
CA HIS A 154 -5.65 -8.13 -6.86
C HIS A 154 -5.94 -9.18 -7.92
N ALA A 155 -7.22 -9.39 -8.23
CA ALA A 155 -7.71 -10.28 -9.27
C ALA A 155 -8.18 -9.50 -10.51
N CYS A 156 -7.75 -8.24 -10.68
CA CYS A 156 -8.12 -7.41 -11.82
C CYS A 156 -7.93 -8.16 -13.15
N LEU A 157 -9.01 -8.33 -13.92
CA LEU A 157 -9.01 -9.08 -15.18
C LEU A 157 -8.12 -8.44 -16.26
N ASN A 158 -7.86 -7.13 -16.14
CA ASN A 158 -6.96 -6.39 -17.03
C ASN A 158 -5.56 -6.22 -16.42
N GLY A 159 -5.21 -7.03 -15.41
CA GLY A 159 -3.97 -6.97 -14.66
C GLY A 159 -3.93 -5.85 -13.62
N MET A 160 -3.44 -6.17 -12.42
CA MET A 160 -3.00 -5.17 -11.45
C MET A 160 -1.60 -4.66 -11.78
N THR A 161 -1.24 -3.49 -11.28
CA THR A 161 0.10 -2.93 -11.36
C THR A 161 0.77 -3.08 -9.99
N LEU A 162 1.91 -3.78 -9.95
CA LEU A 162 2.70 -3.95 -8.73
C LEU A 162 3.46 -2.68 -8.38
N THR A 163 3.83 -2.53 -7.11
CA THR A 163 4.55 -1.35 -6.59
C THR A 163 5.93 -1.15 -7.21
N TYR A 164 6.57 -2.21 -7.71
CA TYR A 164 7.79 -2.14 -8.49
C TYR A 164 7.85 -3.28 -9.52
N ALA A 165 8.76 -3.14 -10.50
CA ALA A 165 9.02 -4.14 -11.54
C ALA A 165 7.81 -4.52 -12.43
N SER A 166 6.73 -3.75 -12.36
CA SER A 166 5.57 -3.86 -13.24
C SER A 166 5.52 -2.72 -14.25
N PRO A 167 5.03 -2.95 -15.48
CA PRO A 167 4.67 -1.88 -16.41
C PRO A 167 3.73 -0.87 -15.74
N ASP A 168 4.09 0.42 -15.78
CA ASP A 168 3.29 1.50 -15.23
C ASP A 168 2.30 2.01 -16.28
N LYS A 169 1.01 1.83 -16.00
CA LYS A 169 -0.09 2.21 -16.90
C LYS A 169 -0.37 3.72 -16.90
N ILE A 170 0.16 4.46 -15.92
CA ILE A 170 -0.10 5.88 -15.73
C ILE A 170 1.03 6.70 -16.36
N SER A 171 2.28 6.49 -15.92
CA SER A 171 3.43 7.26 -16.43
C SER A 171 4.22 6.57 -17.55
N GLY A 172 3.90 5.32 -17.87
CA GLY A 172 4.72 4.49 -18.73
C GLY A 172 6.02 4.04 -18.05
N GLY A 173 6.74 3.14 -18.71
CA GLY A 173 7.95 2.53 -18.16
C GLY A 173 7.66 1.47 -17.08
N ILE A 174 8.57 1.34 -16.12
CA ILE A 174 8.51 0.34 -15.04
C ILE A 174 8.41 1.04 -13.70
N THR A 175 7.42 0.64 -12.91
CA THR A 175 7.22 1.05 -11.51
C THR A 175 8.46 0.83 -10.64
N GLN A 176 8.69 1.74 -9.69
CA GLN A 176 9.84 1.75 -8.79
C GLN A 176 9.36 1.81 -7.33
N GLY A 177 9.95 1.00 -6.47
CA GLY A 177 9.40 0.66 -5.14
C GLY A 177 9.82 1.58 -4.01
N GLY A 178 9.66 1.03 -2.81
CA GLY A 178 9.76 1.68 -1.51
C GLY A 178 11.17 1.96 -1.00
N TYR A 179 12.21 1.38 -1.59
CA TYR A 179 13.61 1.64 -1.19
C TYR A 179 14.09 3.00 -1.74
N SER A 180 13.29 4.04 -1.52
CA SER A 180 13.49 5.40 -1.98
C SER A 180 12.94 6.41 -0.98
N THR A 181 13.26 7.68 -1.16
CA THR A 181 12.84 8.75 -0.23
C THR A 181 11.41 9.23 -0.45
N GLY A 182 10.77 8.89 -1.57
CA GLY A 182 9.42 9.36 -1.86
C GLY A 182 8.72 8.54 -2.92
N VAL A 183 7.39 8.58 -2.91
CA VAL A 183 6.51 7.85 -3.83
C VAL A 183 5.26 8.68 -4.17
N VAL A 184 4.68 8.43 -5.34
CA VAL A 184 3.40 9.00 -5.78
C VAL A 184 2.48 7.86 -6.17
N VAL A 185 1.32 7.74 -5.51
CA VAL A 185 0.39 6.61 -5.68
C VAL A 185 -1.05 7.12 -5.68
N THR A 186 -1.91 6.51 -6.49
CA THR A 186 -3.34 6.84 -6.50
C THR A 186 -3.98 6.52 -5.15
N GLU A 187 -4.78 7.44 -4.59
CA GLU A 187 -5.33 7.35 -3.23
C GLU A 187 -6.10 6.05 -2.93
N LYS A 188 -6.60 5.38 -3.99
CA LYS A 188 -7.29 4.09 -3.89
C LYS A 188 -6.40 2.98 -3.33
N PHE A 189 -5.09 3.05 -3.58
CA PHE A 189 -4.08 2.07 -3.18
C PHE A 189 -3.25 2.51 -1.98
N VAL A 190 -3.61 3.64 -1.36
CA VAL A 190 -3.00 4.11 -0.12
C VAL A 190 -3.96 3.81 1.04
N ILE A 191 -3.44 3.19 2.10
CA ILE A 191 -4.19 2.82 3.29
C ILE A 191 -3.84 3.78 4.43
N ARG A 192 -4.83 4.26 5.18
CA ARG A 192 -4.59 5.13 6.34
C ARG A 192 -3.99 4.30 7.49
N ILE A 193 -2.89 4.78 8.06
CA ILE A 193 -2.28 4.17 9.24
C ILE A 193 -2.85 4.84 10.49
N PRO A 194 -3.37 4.08 11.48
CA PRO A 194 -3.92 4.65 12.71
C PRO A 194 -2.86 5.45 13.51
N PRO A 195 -3.25 6.53 14.20
CA PRO A 195 -2.32 7.25 15.07
C PRO A 195 -1.90 6.40 16.28
N GLY A 196 -0.70 6.67 16.81
CA GLY A 196 -0.19 6.02 18.05
C GLY A 196 0.36 4.60 17.89
N VAL A 197 0.37 4.04 16.66
CA VAL A 197 0.96 2.73 16.39
C VAL A 197 2.47 2.83 16.10
N ASN A 198 3.18 1.71 16.29
CA ASN A 198 4.57 1.59 15.85
C ASN A 198 4.64 1.56 14.32
N LEU A 199 5.02 2.68 13.70
CA LEU A 199 5.07 2.84 12.24
C LEU A 199 5.97 1.81 11.55
N ALA A 200 7.15 1.52 12.09
CA ALA A 200 8.04 0.51 11.53
C ALA A 200 7.41 -0.89 11.57
N GLY A 201 6.70 -1.20 12.66
CA GLY A 201 5.98 -2.46 12.81
C GLY A 201 4.76 -2.61 11.90
N MET A 202 4.24 -1.51 11.32
CA MET A 202 3.12 -1.56 10.38
C MET A 202 3.53 -1.91 8.96
N ALA A 203 4.79 -1.64 8.56
CA ALA A 203 5.25 -1.90 7.20
C ALA A 203 5.03 -3.36 6.76
N PRO A 204 5.44 -4.39 7.52
CA PRO A 204 5.25 -5.78 7.09
C PRO A 204 3.79 -6.25 7.06
N LEU A 205 2.88 -5.52 7.73
CA LEU A 205 1.46 -5.83 7.68
C LEU A 205 0.85 -5.58 6.29
N LEU A 206 1.48 -4.70 5.50
CA LEU A 206 1.04 -4.34 4.15
C LEU A 206 1.31 -5.45 3.11
N CYS A 207 2.03 -6.51 3.49
CA CYS A 207 2.26 -7.70 2.67
C CYS A 207 1.94 -8.99 3.44
N ALA A 208 2.80 -9.40 4.37
CA ALA A 208 2.61 -10.64 5.13
C ALA A 208 1.35 -10.59 6.01
N GLY A 209 1.07 -9.44 6.63
CA GLY A 209 -0.14 -9.25 7.46
C GLY A 209 -1.42 -9.42 6.65
N ILE A 210 -1.59 -8.68 5.56
CA ILE A 210 -2.81 -8.79 4.74
C ILE A 210 -2.95 -10.18 4.09
N THR A 211 -1.84 -10.81 3.69
CA THR A 211 -1.90 -12.13 3.05
C THR A 211 -2.23 -13.24 4.03
N THR A 212 -1.90 -13.09 5.32
CA THR A 212 -2.39 -13.99 6.38
C THR A 212 -3.81 -13.67 6.81
N PHE A 213 -4.17 -12.39 6.89
CA PHE A 213 -5.49 -11.94 7.32
C PHE A 213 -6.60 -12.27 6.30
N SER A 214 -6.35 -12.07 5.02
CA SER A 214 -7.32 -12.28 3.93
C SER A 214 -7.96 -13.69 3.94
N PRO A 215 -7.21 -14.81 3.97
CA PRO A 215 -7.81 -16.14 4.06
C PRO A 215 -8.54 -16.37 5.39
N LEU A 216 -8.04 -15.84 6.51
CA LEU A 216 -8.75 -15.95 7.80
C LEU A 216 -10.12 -15.26 7.74
N GLN A 217 -10.18 -14.07 7.14
CA GLN A 217 -11.44 -13.36 6.93
C GLN A 217 -12.35 -14.11 5.95
N HIS A 218 -11.80 -14.58 4.82
CA HIS A 218 -12.57 -15.29 3.78
C HIS A 218 -13.23 -16.57 4.32
N TRP A 219 -12.49 -17.36 5.09
CA TRP A 219 -12.97 -18.59 5.71
C TRP A 219 -13.67 -18.37 7.05
N LYS A 220 -13.90 -17.10 7.44
CA LYS A 220 -14.61 -16.71 8.67
C LYS A 220 -14.03 -17.39 9.91
N ALA A 221 -12.70 -17.39 10.00
CA ALA A 221 -11.99 -17.86 11.18
C ALA A 221 -12.58 -17.20 12.44
N SER A 222 -12.91 -18.01 13.43
CA SER A 222 -13.63 -17.56 14.61
C SER A 222 -13.10 -18.22 15.88
N ARG A 223 -13.47 -17.64 17.02
CA ARG A 223 -13.07 -18.14 18.34
C ARG A 223 -13.46 -19.62 18.50
N GLY A 224 -12.51 -20.43 18.95
CA GLY A 224 -12.69 -21.87 19.14
C GLY A 224 -12.26 -22.72 17.95
N MET A 225 -12.03 -22.13 16.77
CA MET A 225 -11.41 -22.85 15.65
C MET A 225 -9.93 -23.12 15.92
N ARG A 226 -9.47 -24.31 15.51
CA ARG A 226 -8.05 -24.68 15.55
C ARG A 226 -7.44 -24.42 14.18
N ILE A 227 -6.44 -23.55 14.13
CA ILE A 227 -5.75 -23.16 12.88
C ILE A 227 -4.33 -23.71 12.93
N GLY A 228 -3.95 -24.48 11.91
CA GLY A 228 -2.57 -24.92 11.71
C GLY A 228 -1.77 -23.86 10.98
N VAL A 229 -0.60 -23.50 11.52
CA VAL A 229 0.37 -22.63 10.85
C VAL A 229 1.57 -23.49 10.48
N ILE A 230 1.84 -23.64 9.19
CA ILE A 230 2.97 -24.41 8.67
C ILE A 230 3.99 -23.42 8.12
N GLY A 231 5.18 -23.41 8.71
CA GLY A 231 6.26 -22.45 8.43
C GLY A 231 6.31 -21.32 9.46
N LEU A 232 7.37 -21.28 10.27
CA LEU A 232 7.53 -20.31 11.38
C LEU A 232 8.82 -19.46 11.27
N GLY A 233 9.53 -19.54 10.13
CA GLY A 233 10.80 -18.84 9.90
C GLY A 233 10.77 -17.68 8.90
N GLY A 234 9.66 -17.49 8.17
CA GLY A 234 9.46 -16.32 7.31
C GLY A 234 8.71 -15.21 8.06
N GLY A 235 8.63 -13.99 7.51
CA GLY A 235 7.86 -12.86 8.10
C GLY A 235 6.38 -13.18 8.42
N TRP A 236 5.89 -14.31 7.92
CA TRP A 236 4.61 -14.96 8.18
C TRP A 236 4.43 -15.52 9.60
N GLY A 237 5.47 -16.12 10.19
CA GLY A 237 5.35 -16.95 11.40
C GLY A 237 5.26 -16.20 12.73
N THR A 238 5.67 -14.94 12.75
CA THR A 238 5.90 -14.16 13.97
C THR A 238 4.63 -13.46 14.51
N TRP A 239 3.52 -13.43 13.78
CA TRP A 239 2.33 -12.62 14.09
C TRP A 239 1.31 -13.25 15.07
N ARG A 240 1.68 -14.36 15.73
CA ARG A 240 0.75 -15.16 16.56
C ARG A 240 0.25 -14.45 17.85
N SER A 241 0.86 -13.36 18.32
CA SER A 241 0.54 -12.81 19.65
C SER A 241 -0.57 -11.75 19.70
N SER A 242 -1.12 -11.30 18.56
CA SER A 242 -1.94 -10.06 18.55
C SER A 242 -3.33 -10.19 17.89
N LEU A 243 -3.68 -11.36 17.36
CA LEU A 243 -4.89 -11.55 16.54
C LEU A 243 -5.82 -12.67 17.04
N LEU A 244 -5.61 -13.19 18.25
CA LEU A 244 -6.47 -14.17 18.92
C LEU A 244 -6.78 -13.73 20.36
#